data_AF-A0A4R6Y3X8-F1
#
_entry.id   AF-A0A4R6Y3X8-F1
#
_cell.length_a   1.000
_cell.length_b   1.000
_cell.length_c   1.000
_cell.angle_alpha   90.00
_cell.angle_beta   90.00
_cell.angle_gamma   90.00
#
_symmetry.space_group_name_H-M   'P 1'
#
loop_
_entity.id
_entity.type
_entity.pdbx_description
1 polymer ?
#
loop_
_entity_poly.entity_id
_entity_poly.type
_entity_poly.pdbx_seq_one_letter_code
_entity_poly.pdbx_strand_id
1 'polypeptide(L)'
;MYQLKSHYFQLMVNQSYFDRQSYIYYHELTEKLSIIRKKCIDNRIRLEQKYLKNGSIDSKTKLSGLRGLNVCMSSLHLSLTFVYRHLLFQKWWILTINNALSDEDKVRLIEGYLASNKLSYVISLFSSVESFIRTLLREKNHDINNKNFRSCINTLLSEELTTPIKGGIQVLEFFSEIRNTIHNDGTYYSSKNKSRNFKFKDETYTFSNEVRIDFVTWELLIEITDSILSIMIEILDDKNFS
;
A
#
# COMPACT_ATOMS: atom_id res chain seq x y z
N MET A 1 8.86 -17.49 12.95
CA MET A 1 10.18 -17.20 13.54
C MET A 1 11.03 -16.44 12.51
N TYR A 2 11.41 -15.20 12.80
CA TYR A 2 12.01 -14.21 11.88
C TYR A 2 13.55 -14.29 11.83
N GLN A 3 14.13 -15.31 11.18
CA GLN A 3 15.58 -15.54 11.32
C GLN A 3 16.52 -14.76 10.39
N LEU A 4 16.05 -14.04 9.36
CA LEU A 4 16.96 -13.37 8.41
C LEU A 4 17.12 -11.84 8.56
N LYS A 5 16.44 -11.22 9.53
CA LYS A 5 16.78 -9.85 10.00
C LYS A 5 17.43 -9.82 11.39
N SER A 6 17.67 -10.98 12.00
CA SER A 6 18.33 -11.12 13.30
C SER A 6 19.77 -10.61 13.31
N HIS A 7 20.49 -10.69 12.18
CA HIS A 7 21.93 -10.39 12.19
C HIS A 7 22.24 -8.88 12.20
N TYR A 8 21.39 -8.06 11.59
CA TYR A 8 21.49 -6.59 11.70
C TYR A 8 20.95 -6.08 13.04
N PHE A 9 20.03 -6.79 13.69
CA PHE A 9 19.46 -6.40 14.98
C PHE A 9 20.33 -6.82 16.18
N GLN A 10 21.03 -7.97 16.10
CA GLN A 10 21.91 -8.44 17.17
C GLN A 10 23.20 -7.61 17.35
N LEU A 11 23.63 -6.87 16.34
CA LEU A 11 24.76 -5.92 16.46
C LEU A 11 24.37 -4.59 17.13
N MET A 12 23.07 -4.34 17.39
CA MET A 12 22.56 -3.08 17.96
C MET A 12 22.32 -3.10 19.47
N VAL A 13 22.51 -4.25 20.13
CA VAL A 13 22.03 -4.46 21.52
C VAL A 13 22.90 -3.78 22.59
N ASN A 14 24.06 -3.22 22.25
CA ASN A 14 25.03 -2.78 23.26
C ASN A 14 25.13 -1.29 23.57
N GLN A 15 24.44 -0.36 22.88
CA GLN A 15 24.38 1.05 23.33
C GLN A 15 23.08 1.76 22.91
N SER A 16 22.22 2.08 23.88
CA SER A 16 21.02 2.95 23.79
C SER A 16 19.95 2.53 22.77
N TYR A 17 18.80 2.10 23.28
CA TYR A 17 18.01 0.99 22.73
C TYR A 17 17.08 1.26 21.53
N PHE A 18 17.45 2.12 20.58
CA PHE A 18 17.05 2.05 19.16
C PHE A 18 18.06 2.87 18.37
N ASP A 19 18.67 2.28 17.33
CA ASP A 19 19.75 2.96 16.65
C ASP A 19 19.24 4.18 15.85
N ARG A 20 20.14 5.14 15.67
CA ARG A 20 19.89 6.34 14.86
C ARG A 20 19.40 5.98 13.44
N GLN A 21 19.76 4.80 12.94
CA GLN A 21 19.34 4.33 11.61
C GLN A 21 17.85 4.02 11.56
N SER A 22 17.30 3.35 12.56
CA SER A 22 15.86 3.06 12.64
C SER A 22 15.04 4.34 12.66
N TYR A 23 15.47 5.34 13.43
CA TYR A 23 14.84 6.66 13.43
C TYR A 23 14.87 7.30 12.03
N ILE A 24 16.04 7.37 11.40
CA ILE A 24 16.22 7.96 10.07
C ILE A 24 15.33 7.25 9.05
N TYR A 25 15.34 5.92 9.07
CA TYR A 25 14.57 5.06 8.18
C TYR A 25 13.06 5.37 8.23
N TYR A 26 12.44 5.33 9.42
CA TYR A 26 11.00 5.58 9.54
C TYR A 26 10.63 7.06 9.31
N HIS A 27 11.53 7.98 9.62
CA HIS A 27 11.38 9.39 9.28
C HIS A 27 11.34 9.58 7.75
N GLU A 28 12.30 9.01 7.02
CA GLU A 28 12.34 9.07 5.56
C GLU A 28 11.12 8.44 4.90
N LEU A 29 10.62 7.31 5.42
CA LEU A 29 9.37 6.71 4.93
C LEU A 29 8.17 7.64 5.13
N THR A 30 8.10 8.30 6.29
CA THR A 30 7.04 9.28 6.59
C THR A 30 7.10 10.45 5.62
N GLU A 31 8.29 10.98 5.33
CA GLU A 31 8.49 12.08 4.40
C GLU A 31 8.08 11.69 2.96
N LYS A 32 8.52 10.52 2.47
CA LYS A 32 8.11 10.00 1.16
C LYS A 32 6.60 9.86 1.05
N LEU A 33 5.96 9.29 2.06
CA LEU A 33 4.50 9.13 2.09
C LEU A 33 3.76 10.47 2.16
N SER A 34 4.35 11.48 2.82
CA SER A 34 3.78 12.83 2.87
C SER A 34 3.66 13.47 1.47
N ILE A 35 4.68 13.27 0.63
CA ILE A 35 4.73 13.77 -0.75
C ILE A 35 3.62 13.12 -1.59
N ILE A 36 3.50 11.78 -1.52
CA ILE A 36 2.49 11.03 -2.27
C ILE A 36 1.07 11.40 -1.80
N ARG A 37 0.88 11.55 -0.48
CA ARG A 37 -0.41 11.98 0.09
C ARG A 37 -0.78 13.37 -0.39
N LYS A 38 0.16 14.32 -0.41
CA LYS A 38 -0.06 15.66 -0.96
C LYS A 38 -0.46 15.60 -2.43
N LYS A 39 0.27 14.84 -3.26
CA LYS A 39 -0.07 14.59 -4.67
C LYS A 39 -1.50 14.03 -4.82
N CYS A 40 -1.93 13.13 -3.95
CA CYS A 40 -3.29 12.59 -3.96
C CYS A 40 -4.35 13.65 -3.64
N ILE A 41 -4.10 14.49 -2.63
CA ILE A 41 -5.02 15.57 -2.24
C ILE A 41 -5.14 16.60 -3.36
N ASP A 42 -4.00 17.04 -3.91
CA ASP A 42 -3.95 18.05 -4.97
C ASP A 42 -4.67 17.56 -6.24
N ASN A 43 -4.45 16.31 -6.64
CA ASN A 43 -5.16 15.72 -7.78
C ASN A 43 -6.66 15.54 -7.53
N ARG A 44 -7.05 15.15 -6.31
CA ARG A 44 -8.47 15.06 -5.95
C ARG A 44 -9.16 16.42 -6.08
N ILE A 45 -8.54 17.49 -5.58
CA ILE A 45 -9.07 18.86 -5.68
C ILE A 45 -9.18 19.28 -7.15
N ARG A 46 -8.13 19.03 -7.95
CA ARG A 46 -8.12 19.32 -9.40
C ARG A 46 -9.27 18.62 -10.13
N LEU A 47 -9.45 17.31 -9.89
CA LEU A 47 -10.50 16.51 -10.52
C LEU A 47 -11.90 16.92 -10.04
N GLU A 48 -12.05 17.27 -8.77
CA GLU A 48 -13.30 17.82 -8.22
C GLU A 48 -13.70 19.11 -8.95
N GLN A 49 -12.74 20.04 -9.16
CA GLN A 49 -12.98 21.25 -9.94
C GLN A 49 -13.33 20.96 -11.41
N LYS A 50 -12.65 19.99 -12.03
CA LYS A 50 -12.93 19.54 -13.41
C LYS A 50 -14.37 19.04 -13.53
N TYR A 51 -14.79 18.14 -12.65
CA TYR A 51 -16.13 17.55 -12.72
C TYR A 51 -17.26 18.52 -12.36
N LEU A 52 -17.01 19.46 -11.42
CA LEU A 52 -17.95 20.53 -11.12
C LEU A 52 -18.19 21.43 -12.33
N LYS A 53 -17.13 21.80 -13.07
CA LYS A 53 -17.26 22.59 -14.31
C LYS A 53 -18.05 21.86 -15.40
N ASN A 54 -17.93 20.53 -15.46
CA ASN A 54 -18.62 19.69 -16.44
C ASN A 54 -20.06 19.34 -16.04
N GLY A 55 -20.56 19.81 -14.88
CA GLY A 55 -21.92 19.51 -14.40
C GLY A 55 -22.14 18.05 -14.00
N SER A 56 -21.07 17.28 -13.76
CA SER A 56 -21.18 15.86 -13.42
C SER A 56 -21.60 15.68 -11.95
N ILE A 57 -22.88 15.37 -11.74
CA ILE A 57 -23.47 15.08 -10.43
C ILE A 57 -22.79 13.86 -9.77
N ASP A 58 -22.21 12.96 -10.57
CA ASP A 58 -21.58 11.71 -10.11
C ASP A 58 -20.10 11.84 -9.70
N SER A 59 -19.58 13.07 -9.63
CA SER A 59 -18.21 13.36 -9.19
C SER A 59 -17.84 12.76 -7.83
N LYS A 60 -18.80 12.64 -6.91
CA LYS A 60 -18.57 12.07 -5.57
C LYS A 60 -18.24 10.59 -5.62
N THR A 61 -18.88 9.84 -6.51
CA THR A 61 -18.71 8.39 -6.66
C THR A 61 -17.34 8.08 -7.27
N LYS A 62 -17.00 8.77 -8.37
CA LYS A 62 -15.70 8.65 -9.04
C LYS A 62 -14.51 8.99 -8.12
N LEU A 63 -14.66 10.04 -7.30
CA LEU A 63 -13.59 10.48 -6.39
C LEU A 63 -13.51 9.67 -5.09
N SER A 64 -14.45 8.75 -4.83
CA SER A 64 -14.46 7.91 -3.63
C SER A 64 -13.21 7.03 -3.52
N GLY A 65 -12.69 6.54 -4.65
CA GLY A 65 -11.45 5.77 -4.70
C GLY A 65 -10.25 6.57 -4.18
N LEU A 66 -10.07 7.80 -4.64
CA LEU A 66 -9.00 8.70 -4.17
C LEU A 66 -9.16 9.06 -2.69
N ARG A 67 -10.41 9.16 -2.20
CA ARG A 67 -10.66 9.33 -0.75
C ARG A 67 -10.20 8.10 0.04
N GLY A 68 -10.57 6.90 -0.40
CA GLY A 68 -10.14 5.64 0.23
C GLY A 68 -8.62 5.51 0.26
N LEU A 69 -7.96 5.86 -0.85
CA LEU A 69 -6.50 5.88 -0.94
C LEU A 69 -5.86 6.86 0.05
N ASN A 70 -6.39 8.10 0.11
CA ASN A 70 -5.91 9.11 1.05
C ASN A 70 -6.11 8.69 2.52
N VAL A 71 -7.21 8.01 2.85
CA VAL A 71 -7.43 7.45 4.18
C VAL A 71 -6.35 6.41 4.51
N CYS A 72 -6.10 5.46 3.61
CA CYS A 72 -5.06 4.44 3.80
C CYS A 72 -3.68 5.07 4.03
N MET A 73 -3.29 6.05 3.20
CA MET A 73 -2.02 6.77 3.33
C MET A 73 -1.94 7.59 4.62
N SER A 74 -3.04 8.22 5.04
CA SER A 74 -3.07 9.00 6.28
C SER A 74 -2.91 8.10 7.50
N SER A 75 -3.57 6.94 7.52
CA SER A 75 -3.41 5.95 8.59
C SER A 75 -1.98 5.41 8.67
N LEU A 76 -1.36 5.07 7.53
CA LEU A 76 0.04 4.63 7.52
C LEU A 76 0.98 5.76 7.97
N HIS A 77 0.76 6.99 7.51
CA HIS A 77 1.57 8.15 7.91
C HIS A 77 1.53 8.35 9.43
N LEU A 78 0.34 8.28 10.05
CA LEU A 78 0.19 8.37 11.50
C LEU A 78 0.89 7.21 12.21
N SER A 79 0.77 5.98 11.70
CA SER A 79 1.42 4.80 12.26
C SER A 79 2.94 4.91 12.24
N LEU A 80 3.54 5.26 11.09
CA LEU A 80 4.99 5.45 10.96
C LEU A 80 5.48 6.62 11.82
N THR A 81 4.71 7.71 11.87
CA THR A 81 4.99 8.84 12.77
C THR A 81 5.02 8.40 14.22
N PHE A 82 4.04 7.58 14.62
CA PHE A 82 3.98 7.07 15.98
C PHE A 82 5.20 6.21 16.32
N VAL A 83 5.66 5.38 15.37
CA VAL A 83 6.88 4.58 15.53
C VAL A 83 8.09 5.49 15.78
N TYR A 84 8.40 6.40 14.84
CA TYR A 84 9.66 7.15 14.91
C TYR A 84 9.65 8.29 15.92
N ARG A 85 8.48 8.80 16.34
CA ARG A 85 8.34 9.85 17.37
C ARG A 85 8.16 9.30 18.79
N HIS A 86 7.73 8.06 18.94
CA HIS A 86 7.36 7.51 20.25
C HIS A 86 7.94 6.14 20.52
N LEU A 87 7.59 5.13 19.73
CA LEU A 87 7.93 3.74 20.07
C LEU A 87 9.45 3.49 20.07
N LEU A 88 10.22 4.26 19.29
CA LEU A 88 11.69 4.19 19.30
C LEU A 88 12.34 4.93 20.47
N PHE A 89 11.59 5.56 21.38
CA PHE A 89 12.15 6.32 22.49
C PHE A 89 11.76 5.74 23.85
N GLN A 90 12.78 5.40 24.65
CA GLN A 90 12.62 4.87 26.01
C GLN A 90 11.73 5.76 26.90
N LYS A 91 11.80 7.09 26.71
CA LYS A 91 10.96 8.05 27.45
C LYS A 91 9.46 7.76 27.28
N TRP A 92 9.01 7.35 26.09
CA TRP A 92 7.60 7.01 25.88
C TRP A 92 7.19 5.78 26.70
N TRP A 93 8.00 4.71 26.67
CA TRP A 93 7.76 3.50 27.44
C TRP A 93 7.75 3.74 28.95
N ILE A 94 8.67 4.58 29.47
CA ILE A 94 8.69 4.98 30.89
C ILE A 94 7.38 5.67 31.27
N LEU A 95 6.96 6.66 30.46
CA LEU A 95 5.81 7.52 30.77
C LEU A 95 4.46 6.83 30.55
N THR A 96 4.38 5.86 29.64
CA THR A 96 3.10 5.23 29.24
C THR A 96 2.91 3.85 29.85
N ILE A 97 3.97 3.09 30.13
CA ILE A 97 3.90 1.69 30.60
C ILE A 97 4.63 1.49 31.94
N ASN A 98 5.07 2.57 32.60
CA ASN A 98 5.69 2.54 33.95
C ASN A 98 6.88 1.56 34.08
N ASN A 99 7.68 1.40 33.02
CA ASN A 99 8.90 0.56 33.01
C ASN A 99 8.72 -0.94 33.31
N ALA A 100 7.51 -1.48 33.22
CA ALA A 100 7.29 -2.91 33.52
C ALA A 100 7.85 -3.87 32.44
N LEU A 101 8.20 -3.37 31.26
CA LEU A 101 8.58 -4.21 30.11
C LEU A 101 10.09 -4.30 29.93
N SER A 102 10.56 -5.52 29.66
CA SER A 102 11.92 -5.75 29.19
C SER A 102 12.14 -5.10 27.82
N ASP A 103 13.40 -4.86 27.50
CA ASP A 103 13.79 -4.33 26.20
C ASP A 103 13.46 -5.29 25.03
N GLU A 104 13.52 -6.60 25.27
CA GLU A 104 13.10 -7.61 24.30
C GLU A 104 11.59 -7.55 24.04
N ASP A 105 10.77 -7.35 25.08
CA ASP A 105 9.31 -7.22 24.92
C ASP A 105 8.95 -5.97 24.12
N LYS A 106 9.65 -4.84 24.34
CA LYS A 106 9.44 -3.61 23.56
C LYS A 106 9.69 -3.86 22.07
N VAL A 107 10.78 -4.54 21.71
CA VAL A 107 11.10 -4.88 20.32
C VAL A 107 10.00 -5.75 19.72
N ARG A 108 9.59 -6.82 20.41
CA ARG A 108 8.50 -7.70 19.95
C ARG A 108 7.18 -6.95 19.75
N LEU A 109 6.86 -6.00 20.63
CA LEU A 109 5.65 -5.17 20.51
C LEU A 109 5.73 -4.24 19.29
N ILE A 110 6.88 -3.64 19.02
CA ILE A 110 7.08 -2.79 17.83
C ILE A 110 6.99 -3.61 16.55
N GLU A 111 7.64 -4.78 16.52
CA GLU A 111 7.56 -5.70 15.38
C GLU A 111 6.12 -6.15 15.11
N GLY A 112 5.39 -6.54 16.17
CA GLY A 112 3.98 -6.91 16.09
C GLY A 112 3.11 -5.75 15.60
N TYR A 113 3.35 -4.54 16.11
CA TYR A 113 2.67 -3.33 15.66
C TYR A 113 2.91 -3.06 14.17
N LEU A 114 4.15 -3.11 13.71
CA LEU A 114 4.52 -2.88 12.31
C LEU A 114 3.96 -3.97 11.38
N ALA A 115 4.01 -5.24 11.79
CA ALA A 115 3.44 -6.35 11.03
C ALA A 115 1.91 -6.20 10.87
N SER A 116 1.22 -5.88 11.96
CA SER A 116 -0.22 -5.63 11.97
C SER A 116 -0.60 -4.45 11.07
N ASN A 117 0.12 -3.32 11.19
CA ASN A 117 -0.13 -2.17 10.31
C ASN A 117 0.14 -2.48 8.84
N LYS A 118 1.16 -3.30 8.52
CA LYS A 118 1.45 -3.71 7.13
C LYS A 118 0.29 -4.53 6.54
N LEU A 119 -0.21 -5.50 7.32
CA LEU A 119 -1.37 -6.31 6.97
C LEU A 119 -2.60 -5.42 6.72
N SER A 120 -2.96 -4.58 7.69
CA SER A 120 -4.11 -3.68 7.58
C SER A 120 -3.99 -2.70 6.42
N TYR A 121 -2.79 -2.17 6.18
CA TYR A 121 -2.52 -1.24 5.10
C TYR A 121 -2.74 -1.88 3.73
N VAL A 122 -2.14 -3.04 3.46
CA VAL A 122 -2.29 -3.70 2.16
C VAL A 122 -3.74 -4.13 1.91
N ILE A 123 -4.42 -4.68 2.91
CA ILE A 123 -5.83 -5.06 2.78
C ILE A 123 -6.70 -3.85 2.46
N SER A 124 -6.54 -2.76 3.21
CA SER A 124 -7.37 -1.54 3.05
C SER A 124 -7.09 -0.86 1.71
N LEU A 125 -5.81 -0.79 1.33
CA LEU A 125 -5.37 -0.22 0.06
C LEU A 125 -5.94 -1.02 -1.12
N PHE A 126 -5.79 -2.35 -1.09
CA PHE A 126 -6.33 -3.24 -2.12
C PHE A 126 -7.85 -3.12 -2.23
N SER A 127 -8.55 -3.15 -1.09
CA SER A 127 -10.02 -3.03 -1.07
C SER A 127 -10.49 -1.69 -1.62
N SER A 128 -9.77 -0.60 -1.35
CA SER A 128 -10.07 0.73 -1.89
C SER A 128 -9.91 0.78 -3.41
N VAL A 129 -8.83 0.21 -3.94
CA VAL A 129 -8.54 0.15 -5.38
C VAL A 129 -9.55 -0.75 -6.10
N GLU A 130 -9.85 -1.92 -5.55
CA GLU A 130 -10.83 -2.83 -6.11
C GLU A 130 -12.22 -2.20 -6.14
N SER A 131 -12.65 -1.60 -5.03
CA SER A 131 -13.95 -0.91 -4.94
C SER A 131 -14.05 0.23 -5.97
N PHE A 132 -12.97 1.00 -6.15
CA PHE A 132 -12.89 2.06 -7.15
C PHE A 132 -13.08 1.52 -8.58
N ILE A 133 -12.28 0.54 -8.99
CA ILE A 133 -12.33 -0.07 -10.33
C ILE A 133 -13.73 -0.65 -10.60
N ARG A 134 -14.28 -1.38 -9.62
CA ARG A 134 -15.62 -1.98 -9.72
C ARG A 134 -16.71 -0.92 -9.87
N THR A 135 -16.58 0.20 -9.16
CA THR A 135 -17.53 1.31 -9.24
C THR A 135 -17.54 1.93 -10.63
N LEU A 136 -16.36 2.20 -11.20
CA LEU A 136 -16.25 2.73 -12.56
C LEU A 136 -16.85 1.79 -13.62
N LEU A 137 -16.62 0.47 -13.49
CA LEU A 137 -17.21 -0.51 -14.40
C LEU A 137 -18.74 -0.56 -14.30
N ARG A 138 -19.30 -0.42 -13.08
CA ARG A 138 -20.77 -0.34 -12.90
C ARG A 138 -21.37 0.90 -13.54
N GLU A 139 -20.69 2.05 -13.47
CA GLU A 139 -21.11 3.27 -14.18
C GLU A 139 -21.17 3.07 -15.71
N LYS A 140 -20.38 2.11 -16.24
CA LYS A 140 -20.37 1.70 -17.65
C LYS A 140 -21.32 0.55 -17.97
N ASN A 141 -22.23 0.20 -17.05
CA ASN A 141 -23.19 -0.91 -17.20
C ASN A 141 -22.56 -2.30 -17.35
N HIS A 142 -21.33 -2.51 -16.88
CA HIS A 142 -20.75 -3.86 -16.82
C HIS A 142 -21.32 -4.64 -15.63
N ASP A 143 -21.76 -5.88 -15.88
CA ASP A 143 -22.00 -6.84 -14.81
C ASP A 143 -20.66 -7.36 -14.27
N ILE A 144 -20.36 -6.99 -13.02
CA ILE A 144 -19.11 -7.31 -12.33
C ILE A 144 -19.31 -8.13 -11.05
N ASN A 145 -20.55 -8.45 -10.68
CA ASN A 145 -20.87 -8.98 -9.34
C ASN A 145 -20.15 -10.30 -9.03
N ASN A 146 -19.81 -11.08 -10.07
CA ASN A 146 -19.08 -12.36 -9.94
C ASN A 146 -17.72 -12.37 -10.66
N LYS A 147 -17.26 -11.23 -11.17
CA LYS A 147 -15.97 -11.14 -11.86
C LYS A 147 -14.83 -11.04 -10.84
N ASN A 148 -13.77 -11.83 -11.04
CA ASN A 148 -12.54 -11.69 -10.26
C ASN A 148 -11.86 -10.35 -10.57
N PHE A 149 -11.02 -9.88 -9.65
CA PHE A 149 -10.37 -8.57 -9.77
C PHE A 149 -9.54 -8.43 -11.06
N ARG A 150 -8.85 -9.50 -11.48
CA ARG A 150 -8.08 -9.52 -12.74
C ARG A 150 -8.95 -9.24 -13.97
N SER A 151 -10.14 -9.85 -14.03
CA SER A 151 -11.09 -9.59 -15.10
C SER A 151 -11.55 -8.13 -15.08
N CYS A 152 -11.81 -7.56 -13.91
CA CYS A 152 -12.17 -6.14 -13.78
C CYS A 152 -11.05 -5.22 -14.27
N ILE A 153 -9.78 -5.49 -13.90
CA ILE A 153 -8.63 -4.72 -14.37
C ILE A 153 -8.53 -4.79 -15.90
N ASN A 154 -8.62 -5.99 -16.48
CA ASN A 154 -8.49 -6.17 -17.93
C ASN A 154 -9.58 -5.43 -18.68
N THR A 155 -10.84 -5.56 -18.26
CA THR A 155 -11.97 -4.83 -18.86
C THR A 155 -11.75 -3.32 -18.76
N LEU A 156 -11.46 -2.80 -17.56
CA LEU A 156 -11.28 -1.36 -17.38
C LEU A 156 -10.10 -0.83 -18.20
N LEU A 157 -8.92 -1.43 -18.07
CA LEU A 157 -7.68 -0.87 -18.64
C LEU A 157 -7.49 -1.16 -20.13
N SER A 158 -8.17 -2.19 -20.68
CA SER A 158 -7.99 -2.61 -22.08
C SER A 158 -9.17 -2.25 -22.97
N GLU A 159 -10.40 -2.18 -22.43
CA GLU A 159 -11.62 -2.01 -23.22
C GLU A 159 -12.26 -0.63 -22.99
N GLU A 160 -12.19 -0.09 -21.77
CA GLU A 160 -12.92 1.12 -21.38
C GLU A 160 -12.10 2.42 -21.45
N LEU A 161 -10.77 2.37 -21.55
CA LEU A 161 -9.93 3.56 -21.65
C LEU A 161 -9.65 3.93 -23.11
N THR A 162 -9.67 5.23 -23.41
CA THR A 162 -9.23 5.73 -24.73
C THR A 162 -7.72 5.70 -24.88
N THR A 163 -6.98 5.84 -23.77
CA THR A 163 -5.52 5.85 -23.77
C THR A 163 -4.97 4.70 -22.91
N PRO A 164 -4.09 3.84 -23.45
CA PRO A 164 -3.49 2.76 -22.68
C PRO A 164 -2.59 3.30 -21.56
N ILE A 165 -2.81 2.83 -20.33
CA ILE A 165 -1.93 3.14 -19.19
C ILE A 165 -0.76 2.14 -19.18
N LYS A 166 0.41 2.60 -19.60
CA LYS A 166 1.61 1.76 -19.73
C LYS A 166 1.97 1.14 -18.38
N GLY A 167 1.98 -0.19 -18.31
CA GLY A 167 2.35 -0.92 -17.09
C GLY A 167 1.22 -1.04 -16.05
N GLY A 168 0.05 -0.42 -16.29
CA GLY A 168 -1.02 -0.35 -15.29
C GLY A 168 -1.55 -1.72 -14.87
N ILE A 169 -1.76 -2.62 -15.84
CA ILE A 169 -2.19 -4.00 -15.57
C ILE A 169 -1.13 -4.73 -14.74
N GLN A 170 0.15 -4.60 -15.12
CA GLN A 170 1.26 -5.28 -14.44
C GLN A 170 1.39 -4.85 -12.98
N VAL A 171 1.28 -3.54 -12.70
CA VAL A 171 1.32 -3.00 -11.32
C VAL A 171 0.16 -3.52 -10.48
N LEU A 172 -1.07 -3.51 -11.01
CA LEU A 172 -2.26 -3.96 -10.27
C LEU A 172 -2.27 -5.48 -10.07
N GLU A 173 -1.82 -6.26 -11.05
CA GLU A 173 -1.63 -7.71 -10.88
C GLU A 173 -0.53 -8.00 -9.84
N PHE A 174 0.61 -7.29 -9.88
CA PHE A 174 1.68 -7.45 -8.89
C PHE A 174 1.17 -7.17 -7.47
N PHE A 175 0.41 -6.09 -7.30
CA PHE A 175 -0.20 -5.76 -6.01
C PHE A 175 -1.22 -6.82 -5.54
N SER A 176 -1.97 -7.42 -6.47
CA SER A 176 -2.85 -8.56 -6.16
C SER A 176 -2.10 -9.77 -5.61
N GLU A 177 -0.90 -10.06 -6.14
CA GLU A 177 -0.07 -11.17 -5.62
C GLU A 177 0.53 -10.83 -4.24
N ILE A 178 0.92 -9.57 -4.00
CA ILE A 178 1.35 -9.13 -2.66
C ILE A 178 0.22 -9.31 -1.66
N ARG A 179 -1.01 -8.90 -1.99
CA ARG A 179 -2.18 -9.11 -1.14
C ARG A 179 -2.36 -10.59 -0.82
N ASN A 180 -2.19 -11.50 -1.80
CA ASN A 180 -2.26 -12.94 -1.59
C ASN A 180 -1.25 -13.44 -0.54
N THR A 181 0.00 -12.93 -0.56
CA THR A 181 1.03 -13.36 0.39
C THR A 181 0.78 -12.89 1.82
N ILE A 182 0.19 -11.71 1.97
CA ILE A 182 -0.01 -11.08 3.28
C ILE A 182 -1.08 -11.80 4.10
N HIS A 183 -2.06 -12.44 3.47
CA HIS A 183 -3.04 -13.30 4.15
C HIS A 183 -2.45 -14.61 4.68
N ASN A 184 -1.21 -14.94 4.29
CA ASN A 184 -0.58 -16.24 4.48
C ASN A 184 0.78 -16.12 5.18
N ASP A 185 0.93 -15.16 6.09
CA ASP A 185 2.18 -14.86 6.83
C ASP A 185 3.40 -14.61 5.92
N GLY A 186 3.14 -14.10 4.72
CA GLY A 186 4.14 -13.85 3.67
C GLY A 186 4.38 -15.05 2.75
N THR A 187 3.69 -16.17 2.92
CA THR A 187 3.82 -17.35 2.05
C THR A 187 2.96 -17.18 0.81
N TYR A 188 3.56 -17.41 -0.36
CA TYR A 188 2.83 -17.37 -1.62
C TYR A 188 2.14 -18.70 -1.94
N TYR A 189 0.84 -18.66 -2.24
CA TYR A 189 0.09 -19.83 -2.70
C TYR A 189 -0.51 -19.58 -4.08
N SER A 190 -0.11 -20.39 -5.05
CA SER A 190 -0.58 -20.34 -6.44
C SER A 190 -1.64 -21.39 -6.68
N SER A 191 -2.81 -20.98 -7.18
CA SER A 191 -3.90 -21.91 -7.52
C SER A 191 -3.53 -22.92 -8.61
N LYS A 192 -2.47 -22.66 -9.38
CA LYS A 192 -1.97 -23.52 -10.46
C LYS A 192 -0.65 -24.20 -10.12
N ASN A 193 -0.18 -24.10 -8.87
CA ASN A 193 1.14 -24.58 -8.46
C ASN A 193 2.28 -24.06 -9.38
N LYS A 194 2.20 -22.78 -9.77
CA LYS A 194 3.17 -22.14 -10.68
C LYS A 194 3.74 -20.88 -10.04
N SER A 195 5.05 -20.69 -10.22
CA SER A 195 5.71 -19.44 -9.89
C SER A 195 5.30 -18.33 -10.86
N ARG A 196 5.27 -17.08 -10.38
CA ARG A 196 5.03 -15.89 -11.19
C ARG A 196 6.18 -14.89 -11.02
N ASN A 197 6.58 -14.26 -12.10
CA ASN A 197 7.56 -13.17 -12.08
C ASN A 197 6.86 -11.88 -12.48
N PHE A 198 7.14 -10.81 -11.74
CA PHE A 198 6.66 -9.47 -12.04
C PHE A 198 7.85 -8.54 -12.16
N LYS A 199 7.87 -7.75 -13.23
CA LYS A 199 8.79 -6.63 -13.36
C LYS A 199 8.10 -5.39 -12.82
N PHE A 200 8.65 -4.77 -11.79
CA PHE A 200 8.19 -3.50 -11.25
C PHE A 200 9.39 -2.55 -11.18
N LYS A 201 9.29 -1.43 -11.92
CA LYS A 201 10.43 -0.58 -12.26
C LYS A 201 11.56 -1.40 -12.90
N ASP A 202 12.78 -1.31 -12.38
CA ASP A 202 13.96 -2.01 -12.89
C ASP A 202 14.23 -3.34 -12.16
N GLU A 203 13.36 -3.75 -11.24
CA GLU A 203 13.50 -4.97 -10.46
C GLU A 203 12.52 -6.07 -10.90
N THR A 204 12.93 -7.32 -10.68
CA THR A 204 12.10 -8.50 -10.91
C THR A 204 11.82 -9.21 -9.60
N TYR A 205 10.53 -9.40 -9.32
CA TYR A 205 10.04 -10.04 -8.11
C TYR A 205 9.47 -11.42 -8.45
N THR A 206 9.95 -12.45 -7.76
CA THR A 206 9.55 -13.84 -7.97
C THR A 206 8.65 -14.32 -6.85
N PHE A 207 7.44 -14.74 -7.21
CA PHE A 207 6.50 -15.42 -6.34
C PHE A 207 6.57 -16.92 -6.62
N SER A 208 7.26 -17.67 -5.77
CA SER A 208 7.37 -19.12 -5.87
C SER A 208 6.33 -19.81 -5.02
N ASN A 209 5.65 -20.84 -5.55
CA ASN A 209 4.59 -21.53 -4.79
C ASN A 209 5.14 -22.12 -3.48
N GLU A 210 4.38 -21.94 -2.39
CA GLU A 210 4.72 -22.38 -1.04
C GLU A 210 6.01 -21.76 -0.47
N VAL A 211 6.49 -20.69 -1.08
CA VAL A 211 7.68 -19.96 -0.62
C VAL A 211 7.26 -18.67 0.09
N ARG A 212 7.83 -18.46 1.27
CA ARG A 212 7.73 -17.19 1.99
C ARG A 212 8.54 -16.12 1.28
N ILE A 213 7.90 -15.00 0.95
CA ILE A 213 8.55 -13.84 0.37
C ILE A 213 8.97 -12.86 1.46
N ASP A 214 10.10 -12.19 1.25
CA ASP A 214 10.71 -11.24 2.18
C ASP A 214 10.91 -9.83 1.57
N PHE A 215 10.69 -9.68 0.27
CA PHE A 215 10.85 -8.41 -0.45
C PHE A 215 9.71 -7.40 -0.24
N VAL A 216 8.61 -7.76 0.46
CA VAL A 216 7.50 -6.82 0.73
C VAL A 216 7.86 -5.88 1.89
N THR A 217 8.67 -4.87 1.57
CA THR A 217 9.09 -3.82 2.50
C THR A 217 8.14 -2.62 2.50
N TRP A 218 8.31 -1.69 3.44
CA TRP A 218 7.52 -0.45 3.46
C TRP A 218 7.85 0.45 2.26
N GLU A 219 9.11 0.48 1.83
CA GLU A 219 9.55 1.20 0.62
C GLU A 219 8.78 0.71 -0.58
N LEU A 220 8.79 -0.60 -0.83
CA LEU A 220 8.11 -1.20 -1.97
C LEU A 220 6.61 -0.89 -1.93
N LEU A 221 5.97 -0.99 -0.76
CA LEU A 221 4.56 -0.66 -0.61
C LEU A 221 4.26 0.81 -0.93
N ILE A 222 5.09 1.74 -0.45
CA ILE A 222 4.94 3.18 -0.73
C ILE A 222 5.13 3.47 -2.22
N GLU A 223 6.09 2.82 -2.88
CA GLU A 223 6.31 2.96 -4.32
C GLU A 223 5.17 2.40 -5.18
N ILE A 224 4.61 1.27 -4.76
CA ILE A 224 3.40 0.69 -5.37
C ILE A 224 2.22 1.65 -5.18
N THR A 225 2.08 2.27 -4.00
CA THR A 225 1.01 3.24 -3.74
C THR A 225 1.10 4.46 -4.65
N ASP A 226 2.28 5.02 -4.90
CA ASP A 226 2.43 6.14 -5.85
C ASP A 226 2.11 5.72 -7.30
N SER A 227 2.49 4.50 -7.68
CA SER A 227 2.16 3.94 -8.99
C SER A 227 0.64 3.75 -9.16
N ILE A 228 -0.02 3.19 -8.14
CA ILE A 228 -1.48 3.04 -8.08
C ILE A 228 -2.18 4.39 -8.13
N LEU A 229 -1.70 5.37 -7.36
CA LEU A 229 -2.24 6.74 -7.39
C LEU A 229 -2.18 7.30 -8.82
N SER A 230 -1.05 7.14 -9.49
CA SER A 230 -0.85 7.63 -10.86
C SER A 230 -1.82 6.95 -11.84
N ILE A 231 -1.95 5.62 -11.77
CA ILE A 231 -2.93 4.85 -12.57
C ILE A 231 -4.36 5.36 -12.32
N MET A 232 -4.76 5.56 -11.06
CA MET A 232 -6.10 6.04 -10.72
C MET A 232 -6.36 7.45 -11.27
N ILE A 233 -5.37 8.33 -11.23
CA ILE A 233 -5.47 9.67 -11.82
C ILE A 233 -5.62 9.59 -13.34
N GLU A 234 -4.79 8.77 -14.01
CA GLU A 234 -4.85 8.58 -15.46
C GLU A 234 -6.21 8.02 -15.90
N ILE A 235 -6.78 7.05 -15.16
CA ILE A 235 -8.14 6.56 -15.40
C ILE A 235 -9.18 7.69 -15.33
N LEU A 236 -9.10 8.53 -14.29
CA LEU A 236 -10.05 9.63 -14.08
C LEU A 236 -9.86 10.81 -15.05
N ASP A 237 -8.66 10.95 -15.61
CA ASP A 237 -8.37 11.93 -16.65
C ASP A 237 -8.69 11.45 -18.07
N ASP A 238 -8.90 10.14 -18.27
CA ASP A 238 -9.32 9.59 -19.55
C ASP A 238 -10.65 10.19 -20.02
N LYS A 239 -10.80 10.35 -21.34
CA LYS A 239 -11.98 10.97 -21.95
C LYS A 239 -13.26 10.21 -21.65
N ASN A 240 -13.19 8.88 -21.48
CA ASN A 240 -14.36 8.07 -21.17
C ASN A 240 -14.86 8.28 -19.73
N PHE A 241 -14.07 8.91 -18.86
CA PHE A 241 -14.42 9.15 -17.45
C PHE A 241 -14.44 10.63 -17.06
N SER A 242 -14.07 11.53 -17.98
CA SER A 242 -13.99 13.00 -17.82
C SER A 242 -15.33 13.73 -17.76
#